data_AF-A0A820KKL5-F1
#
_entry.id   AF-A0A820KKL5-F1
#
_cell.length_a   1.000
_cell.length_b   1.000
_cell.length_c   1.000
_cell.angle_alpha   90.00
_cell.angle_beta   90.00
_cell.angle_gamma   90.00
#
_symmetry.space_group_name_H-M   'P 1'
#
loop_
_entity.id
_entity.type
_entity.pdbx_description
1 polymer ?
#
loop_
_entity_poly.entity_id
_entity_poly.type
_entity_poly.pdbx_seq_one_letter_code
_entity_poly.pdbx_strand_id
1 'polypeptide(L)'
;MKHHLILISWPSKSNAINIDLMADTDVIIRHGHLLSDLIDKAHCGSTLASVVHCYYELYEKRYAADLVKAFLKLFTLFLQYYRGFTLHIEDVLLLSPGVSHRRRLINECRNQAGRNALQKRTFSMPKNTDENILINEFAKTFCSKSFDEYISKEMDLNYKTSIDKYQNQIIKQMYVSFI
;
A
#
# COMPACT_ATOMS: atom_id res chain seq x y z
N MET A 1 -24.16 -36.33 -9.85
CA MET A 1 -23.65 -35.51 -8.72
C MET A 1 -22.60 -34.57 -9.30
N LYS A 2 -22.88 -33.27 -9.27
CA LYS A 2 -22.10 -32.25 -9.99
C LYS A 2 -20.69 -32.13 -9.39
N HIS A 3 -19.70 -32.03 -10.26
CA HIS A 3 -18.28 -31.98 -9.93
C HIS A 3 -17.98 -30.74 -9.07
N HIS A 4 -17.75 -30.94 -7.77
CA HIS A 4 -17.37 -29.90 -6.81
C HIS A 4 -15.90 -29.51 -6.99
N LEU A 5 -15.60 -28.78 -8.06
CA LEU A 5 -14.35 -28.02 -8.22
C LEU A 5 -14.69 -26.56 -7.91
N ILE A 6 -14.25 -26.05 -6.75
CA ILE A 6 -14.38 -24.63 -6.39
C ILE A 6 -12.98 -24.04 -6.51
N LEU A 7 -12.59 -23.68 -7.72
CA LEU A 7 -11.31 -23.03 -7.96
C LEU A 7 -11.44 -21.55 -7.60
N ILE A 8 -10.64 -21.07 -6.64
CA ILE A 8 -10.64 -19.66 -6.22
C ILE A 8 -9.28 -19.06 -6.55
N SER A 9 -9.00 -18.91 -7.84
CA SER A 9 -7.79 -18.21 -8.29
C SER A 9 -8.01 -16.69 -8.18
N TRP A 10 -7.15 -16.02 -7.43
CA TRP A 10 -7.09 -14.56 -7.32
C TRP A 10 -5.62 -14.13 -7.50
N PRO A 11 -5.18 -13.37 -8.53
CA PRO A 11 -5.87 -12.77 -9.67
C PRO A 11 -5.29 -13.28 -11.03
N SER A 12 -5.41 -14.55 -11.38
CA SER A 12 -4.93 -15.02 -12.70
C SER A 12 -6.01 -14.91 -13.77
N LYS A 13 -5.75 -14.09 -14.80
CA LYS A 13 -6.64 -13.83 -15.96
C LYS A 13 -6.68 -14.98 -16.99
N SER A 14 -6.27 -16.20 -16.64
CA SER A 14 -6.15 -17.30 -17.61
C SER A 14 -7.10 -18.46 -17.30
N ASN A 15 -7.88 -18.87 -18.31
CA ASN A 15 -8.82 -20.00 -18.23
C ASN A 15 -8.13 -21.39 -18.25
N ALA A 16 -6.80 -21.43 -18.34
CA ALA A 16 -6.00 -22.64 -18.26
C ALA A 16 -5.16 -22.59 -16.98
N ILE A 17 -5.47 -23.46 -16.02
CA ILE A 17 -4.72 -23.58 -14.78
C ILE A 17 -3.40 -24.25 -15.12
N ASN A 18 -2.35 -23.46 -15.28
CA ASN A 18 -0.99 -23.98 -15.32
C ASN A 18 -0.45 -23.95 -13.90
N ILE A 19 -0.33 -25.13 -13.29
CA ILE A 19 0.14 -25.32 -11.92
C ILE A 19 1.57 -24.81 -11.76
N ASP A 20 2.39 -24.88 -12.82
CA ASP A 20 3.78 -24.41 -12.82
C ASP A 20 3.91 -22.88 -12.87
N LEU A 21 2.80 -22.15 -13.07
CA LEU A 21 2.74 -20.68 -13.12
C LEU A 21 2.03 -20.07 -11.90
N MET A 22 1.64 -20.89 -10.90
CA MET A 22 0.91 -20.39 -9.73
C MET A 22 1.87 -19.79 -8.71
N ALA A 23 1.44 -18.68 -8.09
CA ALA A 23 2.14 -18.07 -6.98
C ALA A 23 1.69 -18.71 -5.66
N ASP A 24 2.53 -18.62 -4.63
CA ASP A 24 2.19 -19.09 -3.26
C ASP A 24 0.92 -18.44 -2.69
N THR A 25 0.53 -17.29 -3.25
CA THR A 25 -0.67 -16.54 -2.88
C THR A 25 -1.96 -17.06 -3.51
N ASP A 26 -1.87 -17.92 -4.54
CA ASP A 26 -3.06 -18.46 -5.20
C ASP A 26 -3.72 -19.56 -4.34
N VAL A 27 -5.04 -19.48 -4.14
CA VAL A 27 -5.79 -20.45 -3.32
C VAL A 27 -6.58 -21.46 -4.16
N ILE A 28 -6.26 -22.74 -3.98
CA ILE A 28 -6.89 -23.85 -4.69
C ILE A 28 -7.67 -24.68 -3.69
N ILE A 29 -8.98 -24.83 -3.92
CA ILE A 29 -9.83 -25.73 -3.14
C ILE A 29 -10.44 -26.77 -4.07
N ARG A 30 -10.18 -28.04 -3.78
CA ARG A 30 -10.69 -29.16 -4.58
C ARG A 30 -11.32 -30.20 -3.68
N HIS A 31 -12.59 -30.52 -3.95
CA HIS A 31 -13.33 -31.51 -3.16
C HIS A 31 -13.32 -31.20 -1.64
N GLY A 32 -13.28 -29.92 -1.26
CA GLY A 32 -13.21 -29.50 0.14
C GLY A 32 -11.80 -29.54 0.76
N HIS A 33 -10.77 -29.89 0.00
CA HIS A 33 -9.38 -29.83 0.44
C HIS A 33 -8.71 -28.56 -0.07
N LEU A 34 -8.02 -27.86 0.83
CA LEU A 34 -7.10 -26.79 0.48
C LEU A 34 -5.82 -27.42 -0.10
N LEU A 35 -5.47 -27.05 -1.33
CA LEU A 35 -4.28 -27.52 -2.03
C LEU A 35 -3.19 -26.44 -2.12
N SER A 36 -3.39 -25.30 -1.48
CA SER A 36 -2.44 -24.18 -1.45
C SER A 36 -1.80 -24.04 -0.07
N ASP A 37 -0.58 -23.52 -0.06
CA ASP A 37 0.24 -23.43 1.15
C ASP A 37 -0.12 -22.23 2.04
N LEU A 38 -0.67 -21.15 1.47
CA LEU A 38 -0.98 -19.92 2.19
C LEU A 38 -2.43 -19.48 2.01
N ILE A 39 -3.06 -19.14 3.14
CA ILE A 39 -4.34 -18.43 3.19
C ILE A 39 -4.08 -17.06 3.80
N ASP A 40 -4.66 -16.03 3.18
CA ASP A 40 -4.55 -14.65 3.64
C ASP A 40 -5.92 -14.09 4.07
N LYS A 41 -5.93 -12.82 4.44
CA LYS A 41 -7.16 -12.12 4.79
C LYS A 41 -8.14 -12.01 3.63
N ALA A 42 -7.68 -11.86 2.39
CA ALA A 42 -8.54 -11.74 1.23
C ALA A 42 -9.34 -13.04 0.99
N HIS A 43 -8.79 -14.19 1.34
CA HIS A 43 -9.43 -15.50 1.17
C HIS A 43 -10.46 -15.84 2.25
N CYS A 44 -10.26 -15.40 3.50
CA CYS A 44 -11.16 -15.69 4.63
C CYS A 44 -12.10 -14.53 5.02
N GLY A 45 -11.90 -13.35 4.45
CA GLY A 45 -12.63 -12.13 4.79
C GLY A 45 -13.88 -11.87 3.96
N SER A 46 -14.41 -10.66 4.10
CA SER A 46 -15.57 -10.13 3.37
C SER A 46 -15.22 -9.65 1.95
N THR A 47 -14.26 -10.30 1.29
CA THR A 47 -13.82 -9.99 -0.07
C THR A 47 -14.70 -10.74 -1.06
N LEU A 48 -15.04 -10.09 -2.18
CA LEU A 48 -15.73 -10.76 -3.29
C LEU A 48 -14.88 -11.92 -3.81
N ALA A 49 -15.51 -13.05 -4.15
CA ALA A 49 -14.83 -14.26 -4.61
C ALA A 49 -13.83 -14.85 -3.58
N SER A 50 -13.95 -14.51 -2.30
CA SER A 50 -13.24 -15.22 -1.23
C SER A 50 -13.80 -16.63 -1.02
N VAL A 51 -13.10 -17.49 -0.28
CA VAL A 51 -13.58 -18.83 0.11
C VAL A 51 -14.93 -18.74 0.81
N VAL A 52 -15.08 -17.74 1.69
CA VAL A 52 -16.34 -17.49 2.41
C VAL A 52 -17.44 -17.03 1.46
N HIS A 53 -17.12 -16.18 0.48
CA HIS A 53 -18.08 -15.73 -0.53
C HIS A 53 -18.55 -16.89 -1.42
N CYS A 54 -17.64 -17.75 -1.89
CA CYS A 54 -18.00 -18.94 -2.65
C CYS A 54 -18.86 -19.91 -1.83
N TYR A 55 -18.57 -20.08 -0.53
CA TYR A 55 -19.42 -20.87 0.37
C TYR A 55 -20.81 -20.27 0.55
N TYR A 56 -20.91 -18.94 0.61
CA TYR A 56 -22.19 -18.23 0.67
C TYR A 56 -23.03 -18.48 -0.60
N GLU A 57 -22.40 -18.40 -1.76
CA GLU A 57 -23.07 -18.62 -3.05
C GLU A 57 -23.50 -20.08 -3.27
N LEU A 58 -22.68 -21.04 -2.84
CA LEU A 58 -22.92 -22.46 -3.10
C LEU A 58 -23.81 -23.14 -2.06
N TYR A 59 -23.66 -22.74 -0.79
CA TYR A 59 -24.30 -23.42 0.34
C TYR A 59 -25.21 -22.50 1.16
N GLU A 60 -25.38 -21.23 0.79
CA GLU A 60 -26.18 -20.22 1.48
C GLU A 60 -25.53 -19.60 2.74
N LYS A 61 -26.17 -18.53 3.22
CA LYS A 61 -25.69 -17.66 4.31
C LYS A 61 -25.32 -18.39 5.59
N ARG A 62 -26.12 -19.39 5.99
CA ARG A 62 -25.92 -20.09 7.28
C ARG A 62 -24.58 -20.80 7.33
N TYR A 63 -24.25 -21.53 6.27
CA TYR A 63 -23.02 -22.32 6.20
C TYR A 63 -21.78 -21.44 6.04
N ALA A 64 -21.88 -20.33 5.30
CA ALA A 64 -20.82 -19.34 5.24
C ALA A 64 -20.53 -18.73 6.63
N ALA A 65 -21.57 -18.42 7.40
CA ALA A 65 -21.40 -17.92 8.77
C ALA A 65 -20.75 -18.95 9.69
N ASP A 66 -21.11 -20.22 9.57
CA ASP A 66 -20.49 -21.29 10.35
C ASP A 66 -19.03 -21.55 9.93
N LEU A 67 -18.69 -21.40 8.65
CA LEU A 67 -17.30 -21.44 8.17
C LEU A 67 -16.46 -20.32 8.77
N VAL A 68 -16.96 -19.08 8.80
CA VAL A 68 -16.25 -17.95 9.43
C VAL A 68 -16.04 -18.21 10.91
N LYS A 69 -17.05 -18.72 11.63
CA LYS A 69 -16.88 -19.11 13.04
C LYS A 69 -15.82 -20.19 13.21
N ALA A 70 -15.77 -21.17 12.30
CA ALA A 70 -14.76 -22.22 12.33
C ALA A 70 -13.34 -21.65 12.13
N PHE A 71 -13.14 -20.76 11.15
CA PHE A 71 -11.86 -20.08 10.94
C PHE A 71 -11.44 -19.23 12.15
N LEU A 72 -12.36 -18.45 12.71
CA LEU A 72 -12.07 -17.65 13.91
C LEU A 72 -11.62 -18.51 15.08
N LYS A 73 -12.32 -19.63 15.34
CA LYS A 73 -11.93 -20.58 16.38
C LYS A 73 -10.57 -21.20 16.08
N LEU A 74 -10.35 -21.68 14.85
CA LEU A 74 -9.10 -22.29 14.44
C LEU A 74 -7.91 -21.35 14.64
N PHE A 75 -7.98 -20.12 14.10
CA PHE A 75 -6.89 -19.15 14.21
C PHE A 75 -6.65 -18.71 15.65
N THR A 76 -7.72 -18.49 16.41
CA THR A 76 -7.60 -18.10 17.83
C THR A 76 -6.97 -19.22 18.64
N LEU A 77 -7.45 -20.46 18.50
CA LEU A 77 -6.89 -21.61 19.22
C LEU A 77 -5.45 -21.89 18.79
N PHE A 78 -5.13 -21.78 17.50
CA PHE A 78 -3.77 -21.93 17.02
C PHE A 78 -2.84 -20.90 17.66
N LEU A 79 -3.27 -19.63 17.71
CA LEU A 79 -2.47 -18.57 18.30
C LEU A 79 -2.32 -18.70 19.82
N GLN A 80 -3.35 -19.20 20.50
CA GLN A 80 -3.36 -19.35 21.96
C GLN A 80 -2.60 -20.58 22.44
N TYR A 81 -2.73 -21.71 21.76
CA TYR A 81 -2.23 -23.00 22.25
C TYR A 81 -0.95 -23.47 21.58
N TYR A 82 -0.72 -23.10 20.31
CA TYR A 82 0.40 -23.65 19.55
C TYR A 82 1.45 -22.60 19.20
N ARG A 83 1.03 -21.37 18.84
CA ARG A 83 1.94 -20.33 18.34
C ARG A 83 1.52 -18.95 18.84
N GLY A 84 2.28 -18.33 19.73
CA GLY A 84 2.11 -16.89 19.98
C GLY A 84 2.47 -16.05 18.75
N PHE A 85 1.96 -14.82 18.69
CA PHE A 85 2.43 -13.79 17.76
C PHE A 85 2.93 -12.59 18.56
N THR A 86 4.10 -12.06 18.21
CA THR A 86 4.73 -10.91 18.86
C THR A 86 5.30 -9.98 17.82
N LEU A 87 5.49 -8.71 18.20
CA LEU A 87 6.17 -7.69 17.41
C LEU A 87 7.23 -7.05 18.31
N HIS A 88 8.50 -7.22 17.96
CA HIS A 88 9.63 -6.63 18.66
C HIS A 88 9.98 -5.25 18.08
N ILE A 89 10.75 -4.47 18.84
CA ILE A 89 11.27 -3.18 18.37
C ILE A 89 12.14 -3.39 17.11
N GLU A 90 12.88 -4.50 17.04
CA GLU A 90 13.71 -4.85 15.90
C GLU A 90 12.91 -4.98 14.59
N ASP A 91 11.65 -5.42 14.66
CA ASP A 91 10.77 -5.60 13.49
C ASP A 91 10.35 -4.26 12.84
N VAL A 92 10.49 -3.14 13.56
CA VAL A 92 10.14 -1.80 13.06
C VAL A 92 11.36 -0.91 12.80
N LEU A 93 12.56 -1.37 13.16
CA LEU A 93 13.79 -0.62 12.97
C LEU A 93 14.32 -0.81 11.54
N LEU A 94 14.85 0.28 10.98
CA LEU A 94 15.57 0.23 9.73
C LEU A 94 17.03 -0.18 9.96
N LEU A 95 17.54 -1.03 9.08
CA LEU A 95 18.97 -1.31 9.00
C LEU A 95 19.77 -0.03 8.66
N SER A 96 21.03 0.04 9.08
CA SER A 96 21.89 1.23 8.92
C SER A 96 21.96 1.79 7.49
N PRO A 97 21.98 0.97 6.40
CA PRO A 97 21.91 1.48 5.04
C PRO A 97 20.58 2.21 4.74
N GLY A 98 19.46 1.66 5.21
CA GLY A 98 18.13 2.25 5.10
C GLY A 98 18.03 3.58 5.84
N VAL A 99 18.57 3.66 7.06
CA VAL A 99 18.61 4.91 7.85
C VAL A 99 19.39 6.01 7.14
N SER A 100 20.57 5.67 6.59
CA SER A 100 21.46 6.63 5.93
C SER A 100 20.83 7.20 4.66
N HIS A 101 20.22 6.34 3.85
CA HIS A 101 19.52 6.76 2.65
C HIS A 101 18.27 7.59 2.96
N ARG A 102 17.45 7.17 3.93
CA ARG A 102 16.29 7.96 4.40
C ARG A 102 16.73 9.35 4.84
N ARG A 103 17.83 9.46 5.59
CA ARG A 103 18.38 10.75 6.03
C ARG A 103 18.82 11.60 4.86
N ARG A 104 19.49 11.01 3.86
CA ARG A 104 19.87 11.70 2.62
C ARG A 104 18.66 12.27 1.89
N LEU A 105 17.63 11.46 1.64
CA LEU A 105 16.40 11.90 0.94
C LEU A 105 15.67 13.00 1.71
N ILE A 106 15.60 12.93 3.04
CA ILE A 106 15.02 13.99 3.86
C ILE A 106 15.80 15.30 3.73
N ASN A 107 17.13 15.24 3.72
CA ASN A 107 17.97 16.42 3.53
C ASN A 107 17.82 17.02 2.12
N GLU A 108 17.79 16.18 1.08
CA GLU A 108 17.51 16.63 -0.29
C GLU A 108 16.12 17.27 -0.40
N CYS A 109 15.10 16.66 0.22
CA CYS A 109 13.74 17.20 0.27
C CYS A 109 13.71 18.59 0.94
N ARG A 110 14.37 18.76 2.09
CA ARG A 110 14.44 20.05 2.79
C ARG A 110 15.02 21.16 1.93
N ASN A 111 16.04 20.84 1.14
CA ASN A 111 16.75 21.83 0.33
C ASN A 111 16.06 22.12 -1.02
N GLN A 112 15.32 21.15 -1.58
CA GLN A 112 14.84 21.23 -2.96
C GLN A 112 13.33 21.31 -3.10
N ALA A 113 12.53 20.76 -2.17
CA ALA A 113 11.08 20.64 -2.36
C ALA A 113 10.38 22.00 -2.40
N GLY A 114 10.74 22.92 -1.50
CA GLY A 114 10.21 24.29 -1.47
C GLY A 114 10.55 25.05 -2.75
N ARG A 115 11.84 25.08 -3.11
CA ARG A 115 12.31 25.71 -4.35
C ARG A 115 11.60 25.18 -5.59
N ASN A 116 11.50 23.86 -5.72
CA ASN A 116 10.83 23.22 -6.86
C ASN A 116 9.33 23.54 -6.92
N ALA A 117 8.66 23.69 -5.77
CA ALA A 117 7.26 24.04 -5.70
C ALA A 117 7.01 25.50 -6.14
N LEU A 118 7.85 26.43 -5.68
CA LEU A 118 7.82 27.84 -6.09
C LEU A 118 8.04 27.97 -7.60
N GLN A 119 9.07 27.30 -8.13
CA GLN A 119 9.44 27.38 -9.54
C GLN A 119 8.36 26.87 -10.50
N LYS A 120 7.60 25.83 -10.13
CA LYS A 120 6.52 25.30 -10.99
C LYS A 120 5.40 26.30 -11.25
N ARG A 121 5.13 27.18 -10.29
CA ARG A 121 4.08 28.19 -10.43
C ARG A 121 4.59 29.46 -11.08
N THR A 122 5.84 29.84 -10.78
CA THR A 122 6.51 30.94 -11.47
C THR A 122 6.92 30.49 -12.87
N PHE A 123 5.94 30.24 -13.74
CA PHE A 123 6.09 29.83 -15.15
C PHE A 123 7.05 30.72 -15.97
N SER A 124 7.43 31.88 -15.44
CA SER A 124 8.29 32.89 -16.08
C SER A 124 9.75 32.90 -15.62
N MET A 125 10.15 32.06 -14.65
CA MET A 125 11.50 32.12 -14.06
C MET A 125 12.35 30.90 -14.42
N PRO A 126 13.62 31.10 -14.86
CA PRO A 126 14.55 30.01 -15.12
C PRO A 126 14.75 29.09 -13.90
N LYS A 127 15.03 27.81 -14.12
CA LYS A 127 15.36 26.84 -13.04
C LYS A 127 16.54 27.29 -12.15
N ASN A 128 17.35 28.23 -12.62
CA ASN A 128 18.53 28.75 -11.92
C ASN A 128 18.32 30.12 -11.24
N THR A 129 17.07 30.57 -11.03
CA THR A 129 16.80 31.83 -10.33
C THR A 129 17.32 31.80 -8.89
N ASP A 130 17.90 32.90 -8.43
CA ASP A 130 18.37 33.03 -7.04
C ASP A 130 17.21 32.82 -6.03
N GLU A 131 17.52 32.17 -4.91
CA GLU A 131 16.53 31.82 -3.89
C GLU A 131 15.90 33.04 -3.25
N ASN A 132 16.67 34.12 -3.05
CA ASN A 132 16.15 35.38 -2.51
C ASN A 132 15.10 36.02 -3.41
N ILE A 133 15.27 35.89 -4.73
CA ILE A 133 14.32 36.42 -5.71
C ILE A 133 13.02 35.61 -5.67
N LEU A 134 13.11 34.28 -5.57
CA LEU A 134 11.95 33.40 -5.42
C LEU A 134 11.17 33.70 -4.13
N ILE A 135 11.87 33.88 -3.01
CA ILE A 135 11.27 34.21 -1.72
C ILE A 135 10.60 35.59 -1.77
N ASN A 136 11.25 36.60 -2.37
CA ASN A 136 10.68 37.94 -2.49
C ASN A 136 9.44 37.94 -3.39
N GLU A 137 9.47 37.21 -4.51
CA GLU A 137 8.29 37.09 -5.38
C GLU A 137 7.15 36.34 -4.69
N PHE A 138 7.47 35.25 -3.98
CA PHE A 138 6.52 34.55 -3.14
C PHE A 138 5.90 35.50 -2.09
N ALA A 139 6.71 36.24 -1.33
CA ALA A 139 6.22 37.20 -0.35
C ALA A 139 5.31 38.27 -0.97
N LYS A 140 5.67 38.81 -2.14
CA LYS A 140 4.81 39.77 -2.87
C LYS A 140 3.48 39.17 -3.28
N THR A 141 3.46 37.93 -3.79
CA THR A 141 2.21 37.27 -4.17
C THR A 141 1.29 37.03 -2.96
N PHE A 142 1.87 36.70 -1.79
CA PHE A 142 1.12 36.48 -0.55
C PHE A 142 0.63 37.79 0.10
N CYS A 143 1.37 38.89 0.00
CA CYS A 143 1.01 40.17 0.60
C CYS A 143 0.15 41.08 -0.32
N SER A 144 -0.04 40.72 -1.60
CA SER A 144 -0.81 41.53 -2.53
C SER A 144 -2.32 41.50 -2.22
N LYS A 145 -3.02 42.61 -2.49
CA LYS A 145 -4.48 42.73 -2.31
C LYS A 145 -5.31 41.80 -3.24
N SER A 146 -4.67 41.14 -4.20
CA SER A 146 -5.24 40.14 -5.11
C SER A 146 -4.95 38.70 -4.66
N PHE A 147 -4.74 38.48 -3.36
CA PHE A 147 -4.58 37.14 -2.81
C PHE A 147 -5.90 36.36 -2.93
N ASP A 148 -6.02 35.62 -4.04
CA ASP A 148 -7.12 34.70 -4.26
C ASP A 148 -6.85 33.38 -3.53
N GLU A 149 -7.85 32.84 -2.85
CA GLU A 149 -7.80 31.53 -2.19
C GLU A 149 -7.31 30.40 -3.13
N TYR A 150 -7.58 30.55 -4.42
CA TYR A 150 -7.10 29.67 -5.49
C TYR A 150 -5.57 29.57 -5.53
N ILE A 151 -4.88 30.70 -5.39
CA ILE A 151 -3.42 30.81 -5.45
C ILE A 151 -2.76 30.04 -4.31
N SER A 152 -3.32 30.15 -3.10
CA SER A 152 -2.82 29.40 -1.94
C SER A 152 -2.98 27.91 -2.14
N LYS A 153 -4.16 27.46 -2.60
CA LYS A 153 -4.45 26.04 -2.84
C LYS A 153 -3.55 25.43 -3.91
N GLU A 154 -3.29 26.17 -4.99
CA GLU A 154 -2.39 25.74 -6.06
C GLU A 154 -0.95 25.57 -5.54
N MET A 155 -0.49 26.50 -4.69
CA MET A 155 0.83 26.43 -4.06
C MET A 155 0.97 25.23 -3.13
N ASP A 156 -0.03 24.99 -2.28
CA ASP A 156 -0.05 23.84 -1.37
C ASP A 156 -0.03 22.53 -2.16
N LEU A 157 -0.79 22.45 -3.26
CA LEU A 157 -0.78 21.29 -4.15
C LEU A 157 0.59 21.05 -4.80
N ASN A 158 1.24 22.11 -5.29
CA ASN A 158 2.57 22.03 -5.89
C ASN A 158 3.64 21.59 -4.88
N TYR A 159 3.54 22.09 -3.65
CA TYR A 159 4.42 21.71 -2.55
C TYR A 159 4.21 20.26 -2.15
N LYS A 160 2.95 19.85 -1.92
CA LYS A 160 2.56 18.47 -1.64
C LYS A 160 3.08 17.51 -2.70
N THR A 161 2.84 17.80 -3.98
CA THR A 161 3.31 16.97 -5.10
C THR A 161 4.84 16.84 -5.13
N SER A 162 5.56 17.84 -4.66
CA SER A 162 7.03 17.81 -4.62
C SER A 162 7.54 16.96 -3.44
N ILE A 163 6.88 17.01 -2.29
CA ILE A 163 7.17 16.15 -1.13
C ILE A 163 6.80 14.69 -1.39
N ASP A 164 5.63 14.44 -1.99
CA ASP A 164 5.11 13.10 -2.23
C ASP A 164 6.09 12.25 -3.06
N LYS A 165 6.89 12.88 -3.94
CA LYS A 165 7.98 12.20 -4.67
C LYS A 165 9.02 11.60 -3.74
N TYR A 166 9.51 12.37 -2.76
CA TYR A 166 10.48 11.91 -1.78
C TYR A 166 9.87 10.88 -0.83
N GLN A 167 8.62 11.10 -0.40
CA GLN A 167 7.89 10.13 0.42
C GLN A 167 7.80 8.77 -0.28
N ASN A 168 7.42 8.74 -1.55
CA ASN A 168 7.33 7.51 -2.34
C ASN A 168 8.69 6.84 -2.53
N GLN A 169 9.77 7.61 -2.72
CA GLN A 169 11.13 7.06 -2.80
C GLN A 169 11.57 6.42 -1.47
N ILE A 170 11.33 7.10 -0.35
CA ILE A 170 11.61 6.55 1.00
C ILE A 170 10.84 5.25 1.20
N ILE A 171 9.53 5.25 0.93
CA ILE A 171 8.67 4.07 1.08
C ILE A 171 9.18 2.91 0.22
N LYS A 172 9.46 3.16 -1.07
CA LYS A 172 9.95 2.12 -1.99
C LYS A 172 11.24 1.49 -1.50
N GLN A 173 12.13 2.28 -0.94
CA GLN A 173 13.41 1.77 -0.42
C GLN A 173 13.24 0.98 0.89
N MET A 174 12.31 1.37 1.76
CA MET A 174 12.02 0.64 2.98
C MET A 174 11.62 -0.81 2.65
N TYR A 175 10.78 -1.05 1.64
CA TYR A 175 10.41 -2.41 1.22
C TYR A 175 11.59 -3.30 0.79
N VAL A 176 12.68 -2.72 0.29
CA VAL A 176 13.85 -3.48 -0.19
C VAL A 176 14.86 -3.75 0.93
N SER A 177 14.81 -2.98 2.02
CA SER A 177 15.84 -3.02 3.09
C SER A 177 15.43 -3.87 4.31
N PHE A 178 14.25 -4.49 4.28
CA PHE A 178 13.75 -5.43 5.31
C PHE A 178 14.02 -6.90 4.96
N ILE A 179 14.66 -7.18 3.80
CA ILE A 179 15.14 -8.50 3.37
C ILE A 179 16.67 -8.48 3.47
#